data_AF-A0A2S5CJR3-F1
#
_entry.id   AF-A0A2S5CJR3-F1
#
_cell.length_a   1.000
_cell.length_b   1.000
_cell.length_c   1.000
_cell.angle_alpha   90.00
_cell.angle_beta   90.00
_cell.angle_gamma   90.00
#
_symmetry.space_group_name_H-M   'P 1'
#
loop_
_entity.id
_entity.type
_entity.pdbx_description
1 polymer ?
#
loop_
_entity_poly.entity_id
_entity_poly.type
_entity_poly.pdbx_seq_one_letter_code
_entity_poly.pdbx_strand_id
1 'polypeptide(L)'
;MSVKTLSATMATLLLALSGAQAQADTPNYYECKGDNISVSFYDKSYGIGSSQLNFAFGNKKYTADGKGIESKATTLGTVTSTTIKFMPDVEIKKASFIIPTINLGVNSLGEVVSEAKFTSQLAITTIATPFIGGPYIGVVNSSKYFDLTCKASLIFIHF
;
A
#
# COMPACT_ATOMS: atom_id res chain seq x y z
N MET A 1 -2.33 -0.17 75.31
CA MET A 1 -1.37 -0.87 74.42
C MET A 1 -2.11 -1.28 73.16
N SER A 2 -1.54 -0.93 72.01
CA SER A 2 -2.20 -0.82 70.70
C SER A 2 -2.35 -2.18 70.01
N VAL A 3 -3.57 -2.51 69.58
CA VAL A 3 -3.85 -3.57 68.61
C VAL A 3 -3.62 -2.98 67.21
N LYS A 4 -2.52 -3.36 66.54
CA LYS A 4 -2.25 -2.98 65.15
C LYS A 4 -2.51 -4.14 64.20
N THR A 5 -3.68 -4.06 63.56
CA THR A 5 -3.89 -4.28 62.11
C THR A 5 -3.14 -5.43 61.42
N LEU A 6 -3.80 -6.58 61.30
CA LEU A 6 -3.70 -7.43 60.11
C LEU A 6 -4.63 -6.83 59.05
N SER A 7 -4.11 -6.28 57.95
CA SER A 7 -4.84 -6.23 56.69
C SER A 7 -3.96 -5.79 55.52
N ALA A 8 -4.16 -6.49 54.39
CA ALA A 8 -3.87 -6.07 53.02
C ALA A 8 -2.41 -6.08 52.54
N THR A 9 -1.79 -7.26 52.46
CA THR A 9 -0.70 -7.55 51.50
C THR A 9 -1.21 -8.48 50.40
N MET A 10 -2.19 -8.04 49.61
CA MET A 10 -2.66 -8.82 48.46
C MET A 10 -3.43 -7.96 47.43
N ALA A 11 -2.88 -6.81 47.02
CA ALA A 11 -3.54 -5.96 46.02
C ALA A 11 -2.59 -5.19 45.09
N THR A 12 -1.34 -5.64 44.91
CA THR A 12 -0.37 -4.95 44.04
C THR A 12 0.26 -5.83 42.97
N LEU A 13 -0.18 -7.08 42.80
CA LEU A 13 0.32 -7.98 41.75
C LEU A 13 -0.61 -8.10 40.53
N LEU A 14 -1.29 -7.02 40.15
CA LEU A 14 -2.20 -6.99 38.99
C LEU A 14 -1.93 -5.85 38.01
N LEU A 15 -0.90 -5.03 38.25
CA LEU A 15 -0.55 -3.89 37.38
C LEU A 15 0.63 -4.18 36.42
N ALA A 16 1.11 -5.42 36.38
CA ALA A 16 2.23 -5.82 35.51
C ALA A 16 1.81 -6.69 34.31
N LEU A 17 0.52 -6.73 33.95
CA LEU A 17 0.16 -7.04 32.57
C LEU A 17 0.47 -5.80 31.75
N SER A 18 1.76 -5.60 31.48
CA SER A 18 2.24 -4.82 30.36
C SER A 18 1.47 -5.30 29.13
N GLY A 19 0.46 -4.54 28.76
CA GLY A 19 -0.10 -4.57 27.42
C GLY A 19 1.03 -4.15 26.49
N ALA A 20 1.86 -5.11 26.10
CA ALA A 20 2.59 -5.03 24.86
C ALA A 20 1.50 -4.95 23.79
N GLN A 21 1.10 -3.72 23.45
CA GLN A 21 0.28 -3.49 22.28
C GLN A 21 1.07 -4.13 21.14
N ALA A 22 0.52 -5.19 20.55
CA ALA A 22 1.05 -5.78 19.36
C ALA A 22 1.32 -4.64 18.37
N GLN A 23 2.59 -4.38 18.08
CA GLN A 23 2.95 -3.36 17.12
C GLN A 23 2.44 -3.86 15.77
N ALA A 24 1.47 -3.14 15.22
CA ALA A 24 0.94 -3.45 13.90
C ALA A 24 2.06 -3.20 12.88
N ASP A 25 2.48 -4.24 12.19
CA ASP A 25 3.46 -4.12 11.13
C ASP A 25 2.76 -3.65 9.85
N THR A 26 3.30 -2.63 9.21
CA THR A 26 2.79 -2.18 7.90
C THR A 26 3.42 -3.01 6.79
N PRO A 27 2.64 -3.64 5.88
CA PRO A 27 3.21 -4.40 4.78
C PRO A 27 4.15 -3.56 3.91
N ASN A 28 5.21 -4.20 3.40
CA ASN A 28 6.18 -3.56 2.50
C ASN A 28 6.22 -4.24 1.12
N TYR A 29 5.44 -5.30 0.92
CA TYR A 29 5.30 -5.96 -0.36
C TYR A 29 3.83 -6.19 -0.69
N TYR A 30 3.48 -5.94 -1.94
CA TYR A 30 2.13 -6.05 -2.46
C TYR A 30 2.18 -6.78 -3.80
N GLU A 31 1.40 -7.84 -3.95
CA GLU A 31 1.23 -8.58 -5.20
C GLU A 31 -0.25 -8.61 -5.57
N CYS A 32 -0.59 -8.13 -6.76
CA CYS A 32 -1.95 -8.09 -7.27
C CYS A 32 -2.06 -8.79 -8.63
N LYS A 33 -3.17 -9.48 -8.85
CA LYS A 33 -3.47 -10.17 -10.11
C LYS A 33 -4.88 -9.85 -10.58
N GLY A 34 -5.02 -9.70 -11.89
CA GLY A 34 -6.30 -9.58 -12.60
C GLY A 34 -6.23 -10.35 -13.92
N ASP A 35 -7.26 -10.25 -14.75
CA ASP A 35 -7.27 -10.91 -16.05
C ASP A 35 -6.18 -10.33 -16.97
N ASN A 36 -5.17 -11.14 -17.31
CA ASN A 36 -3.97 -10.72 -18.05
C ASN A 36 -3.19 -9.55 -17.42
N ILE A 37 -3.32 -9.37 -16.10
CA ILE A 37 -2.70 -8.27 -15.35
C ILE A 37 -1.94 -8.81 -14.14
N SER A 38 -0.71 -8.32 -13.94
CA SER A 38 0.02 -8.49 -12.69
C SER A 38 0.62 -7.18 -12.24
N VAL A 39 0.49 -6.86 -10.95
CA VAL A 39 1.15 -5.72 -10.32
C VAL A 39 1.95 -6.24 -9.15
N SER A 40 3.20 -5.81 -9.01
CA SER A 40 3.96 -6.02 -7.78
C SER A 40 4.54 -4.69 -7.32
N PHE A 41 4.39 -4.37 -6.06
CA PHE A 41 4.97 -3.18 -5.46
C PHE A 41 5.75 -3.56 -4.22
N TYR A 42 7.02 -3.18 -4.20
CA TYR A 42 7.87 -3.23 -3.03
C TYR A 42 8.05 -1.80 -2.53
N ASP A 43 7.46 -1.52 -1.37
CA ASP A 43 7.57 -0.23 -0.70
C ASP A 43 8.74 -0.22 0.27
N LYS A 44 9.69 0.67 0.04
CA LYS A 44 10.92 0.75 0.82
C LYS A 44 10.96 1.90 1.81
N SER A 45 9.83 2.47 2.20
CA SER A 45 9.79 3.50 3.25
C SER A 45 10.51 3.12 4.56
N TYR A 46 10.88 1.85 4.76
CA TYR A 46 11.52 1.32 5.98
C TYR A 46 12.87 0.58 5.78
N GLY A 47 13.60 0.70 4.64
CA GLY A 47 14.87 -0.04 4.41
C GLY A 47 15.87 0.56 3.38
N ILE A 48 16.99 -0.14 3.10
CA ILE A 48 18.14 0.36 2.28
C ILE A 48 17.99 0.09 0.77
N GLY A 49 17.72 1.11 -0.06
CA GLY A 49 17.65 1.10 -1.55
C GLY A 49 16.39 1.80 -2.11
N SER A 50 15.87 1.46 -3.30
CA SER A 50 14.66 2.11 -3.88
C SER A 50 13.40 1.23 -3.83
N SER A 51 12.23 1.87 -3.69
CA SER A 51 10.93 1.22 -3.96
C SER A 51 10.87 0.80 -5.43
N GLN A 52 10.21 -0.32 -5.72
CA GLN A 52 10.05 -0.83 -7.08
C GLN A 52 8.59 -1.16 -7.35
N LEU A 53 8.10 -0.74 -8.50
CA LEU A 53 6.76 -1.00 -8.96
C LEU A 53 6.81 -1.63 -10.34
N ASN A 54 6.26 -2.84 -10.46
CA ASN A 54 6.18 -3.58 -11.71
C ASN A 54 4.72 -3.76 -12.12
N PHE A 55 4.44 -3.56 -13.40
CA PHE A 55 3.16 -3.83 -14.03
C PHE A 55 3.36 -4.72 -15.25
N ALA A 56 2.49 -5.71 -15.41
CA ALA A 56 2.29 -6.38 -16.68
C ALA A 56 0.82 -6.28 -17.07
N PHE A 57 0.56 -5.92 -18.33
CA PHE A 57 -0.77 -5.88 -18.93
C PHE A 57 -0.68 -6.48 -20.34
N GLY A 58 -1.28 -7.65 -20.54
CA GLY A 58 -1.07 -8.46 -21.74
C GLY A 58 0.42 -8.74 -21.95
N ASN A 59 0.95 -8.38 -23.13
CA ASN A 59 2.36 -8.62 -23.49
C ASN A 59 3.31 -7.49 -23.07
N LYS A 60 2.81 -6.43 -22.43
CA LYS A 60 3.62 -5.26 -22.06
C LYS A 60 4.00 -5.34 -20.59
N LYS A 61 5.27 -5.06 -20.30
CA LYS A 61 5.81 -4.97 -18.95
C LYS A 61 6.38 -3.58 -18.72
N TYR A 62 6.14 -3.05 -17.54
CA TYR A 62 6.61 -1.74 -17.11
C TYR A 62 7.22 -1.88 -15.72
N THR A 63 8.36 -1.23 -15.51
CA THR A 63 9.02 -1.15 -14.21
C THR A 63 9.34 0.30 -13.93
N ALA A 64 9.04 0.73 -12.71
CA ALA A 64 9.41 2.03 -12.18
C ALA A 64 10.14 1.85 -10.86
N ASP A 65 11.11 2.72 -10.60
CA ASP A 65 11.87 2.75 -9.36
C ASP A 65 11.82 4.13 -8.72
N GLY A 66 11.94 4.18 -7.40
CA GLY A 66 12.12 5.41 -6.62
C GLY A 66 11.27 6.59 -7.10
N LYS A 67 11.90 7.55 -7.80
CA LYS A 67 11.26 8.80 -8.29
C LYS A 67 10.26 8.60 -9.42
N GLY A 68 10.29 7.47 -10.13
CA GLY A 68 9.29 7.10 -11.14
C GLY A 68 7.97 6.60 -10.53
N ILE A 69 7.90 6.50 -9.20
CA ILE A 69 6.72 6.07 -8.46
C ILE A 69 6.16 7.27 -7.71
N GLU A 70 4.87 7.53 -7.89
CA GLU A 70 4.13 8.54 -7.15
C GLU A 70 3.13 7.86 -6.22
N SER A 71 3.25 8.14 -4.92
CA SER A 71 2.31 7.68 -3.90
C SER A 71 1.60 8.87 -3.26
N LYS A 72 0.27 8.83 -3.22
CA LYS A 72 -0.56 9.89 -2.62
C LYS A 72 -1.61 9.29 -1.70
N ALA A 73 -1.64 9.75 -0.45
CA ALA A 73 -2.66 9.36 0.52
C ALA A 73 -4.05 9.89 0.10
N THR A 74 -5.07 9.06 0.30
CA THR A 74 -6.49 9.35 0.08
C THR A 74 -7.33 8.73 1.19
N THR A 75 -8.62 9.05 1.25
CA THR A 75 -9.56 8.44 2.22
C THR A 75 -9.69 6.92 2.05
N LEU A 76 -9.41 6.38 0.85
CA LEU A 76 -9.49 4.94 0.57
C LEU A 76 -8.17 4.19 0.84
N GLY A 77 -7.12 4.90 1.25
CA GLY A 77 -5.76 4.39 1.34
C GLY A 77 -4.79 5.17 0.45
N THR A 78 -3.66 4.57 0.10
CA THR A 78 -2.63 5.20 -0.72
C THR A 78 -2.83 4.83 -2.19
N VAL A 79 -2.95 5.84 -3.06
CA VAL A 79 -2.88 5.65 -4.51
C VAL A 79 -1.40 5.62 -4.90
N THR A 80 -0.93 4.50 -5.41
CA THR A 80 0.43 4.33 -5.94
C THR A 80 0.37 4.24 -7.45
N SER A 81 1.22 5.01 -8.14
CA SER A 81 1.15 5.18 -9.58
C SER A 81 2.50 5.36 -10.26
N THR A 82 2.54 5.11 -11.57
CA THR A 82 3.67 5.42 -12.44
C THR A 82 3.21 5.82 -13.83
N THR A 83 4.08 6.49 -14.58
CA THR A 83 3.85 6.81 -15.99
C THR A 83 4.30 5.64 -16.85
N ILE A 84 3.37 5.03 -17.60
CA ILE A 84 3.64 3.89 -18.50
C ILE A 84 3.76 4.31 -19.97
N LYS A 85 3.38 5.55 -20.29
CA LYS A 85 3.60 6.17 -21.60
C LYS A 85 3.70 7.67 -21.45
N PHE A 86 4.69 8.26 -22.11
CA PHE A 86 4.85 9.70 -22.19
C PHE A 86 5.07 10.09 -23.65
N MET A 87 4.08 10.75 -24.25
CA MET A 87 4.20 11.38 -25.56
C MET A 87 3.84 12.85 -25.39
N PRO A 88 4.84 13.75 -25.36
CA PRO A 88 4.54 15.17 -25.30
C PRO A 88 3.64 15.55 -26.47
N ASP A 89 2.78 16.54 -26.27
CA ASP A 89 1.88 17.08 -27.28
C ASP A 89 0.77 16.12 -27.77
N VAL A 90 0.68 14.91 -27.20
CA VAL A 90 -0.33 13.90 -27.56
C VAL A 90 -1.02 13.35 -26.32
N GLU A 91 -0.31 12.53 -25.53
CA GLU A 91 -0.88 11.88 -24.36
C GLU A 91 0.16 11.45 -23.33
N ILE A 92 -0.25 11.46 -22.07
CA ILE A 92 0.45 10.80 -20.97
C ILE A 92 -0.46 9.68 -20.45
N LYS A 93 0.08 8.47 -20.27
CA LYS A 93 -0.64 7.36 -19.64
C LYS A 93 -0.02 7.02 -18.29
N LYS A 94 -0.84 7.05 -17.25
CA LYS A 94 -0.48 6.62 -15.89
C LYS A 94 -1.19 5.32 -15.56
N ALA A 95 -0.45 4.41 -14.92
CA ALA A 95 -1.00 3.24 -14.27
C ALA A 95 -1.02 3.49 -12.77
N SER A 96 -2.15 3.25 -12.12
CA SER A 96 -2.34 3.51 -10.69
C SER A 96 -3.20 2.45 -10.03
N PHE A 97 -2.87 2.08 -8.80
CA PHE A 97 -3.67 1.17 -7.99
C PHE A 97 -3.75 1.67 -6.55
N ILE A 98 -4.76 1.20 -5.81
CA ILE A 98 -5.02 1.64 -4.44
C ILE A 98 -4.54 0.57 -3.46
N ILE A 99 -3.78 1.00 -2.47
CA ILE A 99 -3.37 0.19 -1.33
C ILE A 99 -4.16 0.69 -0.11
N PRO A 100 -5.13 -0.08 0.41
CA PRO A 100 -5.84 0.31 1.61
C PRO A 100 -4.90 0.29 2.83
N THR A 101 -5.31 0.91 3.92
CA THR A 101 -4.58 0.78 5.19
C THR A 101 -4.69 -0.66 5.69
N ILE A 102 -3.55 -1.36 5.75
CA ILE A 102 -3.46 -2.75 6.16
C ILE A 102 -2.52 -2.83 7.36
N ASN A 103 -2.99 -3.49 8.41
CA ASN A 103 -2.20 -3.80 9.60
C ASN A 103 -1.93 -5.30 9.63
N LEU A 104 -0.66 -5.67 9.66
CA LEU A 104 -0.17 -7.03 9.93
C LEU A 104 0.31 -7.11 11.38
N GLY A 105 0.82 -8.28 11.78
CA GLY A 105 1.30 -8.52 13.14
C GLY A 105 0.31 -9.34 13.96
N VAL A 106 0.28 -9.16 15.27
CA VAL A 106 -0.55 -9.98 16.17
C VAL A 106 -1.95 -9.37 16.28
N ASN A 107 -2.98 -10.15 15.93
CA ASN A 107 -4.37 -9.70 16.04
C ASN A 107 -4.87 -9.71 17.50
N SER A 108 -6.09 -9.24 17.73
CA SER A 108 -6.73 -9.20 19.05
C SER A 108 -6.93 -10.58 19.71
N LEU A 109 -6.75 -11.66 18.96
CA LEU A 109 -6.81 -13.05 19.43
C LEU A 109 -5.43 -13.66 19.72
N GLY A 110 -4.35 -12.90 19.52
CA GLY A 110 -2.98 -13.38 19.72
C GLY A 110 -2.41 -14.12 18.51
N GLU A 111 -3.08 -14.10 17.35
CA GLU A 111 -2.62 -14.79 16.15
C GLU A 111 -1.69 -13.91 15.31
N VAL A 112 -0.60 -14.49 14.81
CA VAL A 112 0.34 -13.80 13.91
C VAL A 112 -0.22 -13.76 12.49
N VAL A 113 -0.51 -12.57 12.00
CA VAL A 113 -0.95 -12.30 10.62
C VAL A 113 0.23 -11.76 9.83
N SER A 114 0.81 -12.58 8.97
CA SER A 114 1.96 -12.22 8.10
C SER A 114 1.57 -11.85 6.67
N GLU A 115 0.33 -12.15 6.27
CA GLU A 115 -0.24 -11.81 4.96
C GLU A 115 -1.69 -11.34 5.13
N ALA A 116 -2.09 -10.32 4.37
CA ALA A 116 -3.47 -9.88 4.24
C ALA A 116 -3.91 -9.89 2.78
N LYS A 117 -5.11 -10.40 2.52
CA LYS A 117 -5.74 -10.36 1.19
C LYS A 117 -6.68 -9.18 1.09
N PHE A 118 -6.72 -8.52 -0.05
CA PHE A 118 -7.62 -7.41 -0.32
C PHE A 118 -7.95 -7.31 -1.81
N THR A 119 -9.01 -6.60 -2.16
CA THR A 119 -9.34 -6.26 -3.54
C THR A 119 -8.93 -4.83 -3.83
N SER A 120 -8.43 -4.58 -5.03
CA SER A 120 -8.07 -3.25 -5.51
C SER A 120 -8.49 -3.10 -6.97
N GLN A 121 -8.23 -1.93 -7.56
CA GLN A 121 -8.42 -1.68 -8.97
C GLN A 121 -7.17 -1.07 -9.56
N LEU A 122 -6.78 -1.57 -10.73
CA LEU A 122 -5.84 -0.88 -11.61
C LEU A 122 -6.61 0.12 -12.45
N ALA A 123 -6.28 1.40 -12.33
CA ALA A 123 -6.72 2.43 -13.25
C ALA A 123 -5.60 2.76 -14.24
N ILE A 124 -5.92 2.67 -15.53
CA ILE A 124 -5.09 3.20 -16.62
C ILE A 124 -5.69 4.52 -17.05
N THR A 125 -5.07 5.62 -16.66
CA THR A 125 -5.53 6.98 -16.93
C THR A 125 -4.75 7.55 -18.11
N THR A 126 -5.47 7.97 -19.14
CA THR A 126 -4.93 8.71 -20.29
C THR A 126 -5.27 10.19 -20.12
N ILE A 127 -4.21 11.00 -20.05
CA ILE A 127 -4.25 12.45 -19.98
C ILE A 127 -3.95 12.96 -21.38
N ALA A 128 -4.92 13.62 -22.02
CA ALA A 128 -4.70 14.26 -23.32
C ALA A 128 -3.84 15.51 -23.11
N THR A 129 -2.75 15.64 -23.88
CA THR A 129 -1.85 16.80 -23.81
C THR A 129 -1.65 17.45 -25.17
N PRO A 130 -2.72 17.79 -25.92
CA PRO A 130 -2.56 18.31 -27.27
C PRO A 130 -1.88 19.67 -27.28
N PHE A 131 -0.96 19.85 -28.22
CA PHE A 131 -0.34 21.16 -28.47
C PHE A 131 -1.27 22.02 -29.32
N ILE A 132 -2.26 22.64 -28.68
CA ILE A 132 -3.17 23.60 -29.31
C ILE A 132 -3.21 24.91 -28.51
N GLY A 133 -3.17 26.04 -29.22
CA GLY A 133 -3.18 27.39 -28.64
C GLY A 133 -4.54 27.86 -28.10
N GLY A 134 -5.37 26.94 -27.59
CA GLY A 134 -6.72 27.24 -27.10
C GLY A 134 -7.26 26.17 -26.14
N PRO A 135 -8.38 26.42 -25.45
CA PRO A 135 -8.94 25.49 -24.47
C PRO A 135 -9.36 24.18 -25.15
N TYR A 136 -8.93 23.06 -24.57
CA TYR A 136 -9.30 21.73 -25.07
C TYR A 136 -10.79 21.46 -24.86
N ILE A 137 -11.49 21.06 -25.93
CA ILE A 137 -12.90 20.67 -25.89
C ILE A 137 -12.97 19.14 -25.92
N GLY A 138 -13.27 18.51 -24.78
CA GLY A 138 -13.41 17.05 -24.66
C GLY A 138 -13.02 16.51 -23.28
N VAL A 139 -13.01 15.18 -23.13
CA VAL A 139 -12.54 14.51 -21.91
C VAL A 139 -11.02 14.61 -21.84
N VAL A 140 -10.52 15.44 -20.93
CA VAL A 140 -9.07 15.66 -20.71
C VAL A 140 -8.42 14.43 -20.08
N ASN A 141 -9.14 13.77 -19.17
CA ASN A 141 -8.67 12.59 -18.44
C ASN A 141 -9.68 11.46 -18.58
N SER A 142 -9.30 10.36 -19.20
CA SER A 142 -10.12 9.15 -19.30
C SER A 142 -9.42 7.99 -18.59
N SER A 143 -10.18 7.18 -17.85
CA SER A 143 -9.64 6.06 -17.10
C SER A 143 -10.34 4.75 -17.47
N LYS A 144 -9.55 3.69 -17.63
CA LYS A 144 -10.05 2.30 -17.69
C LYS A 144 -9.69 1.59 -16.40
N TYR A 145 -10.65 0.87 -15.83
CA TYR A 145 -10.49 0.18 -14.56
C TYR A 145 -10.46 -1.33 -14.77
N PHE A 146 -9.60 -2.00 -14.02
CA PHE A 146 -9.49 -3.45 -14.00
C PHE A 146 -9.45 -3.92 -12.55
N ASP A 147 -10.31 -4.87 -12.21
CA ASP A 147 -10.33 -5.43 -10.86
C ASP A 147 -9.09 -6.27 -10.60
N LEU A 148 -8.58 -6.16 -9.36
CA LEU A 148 -7.41 -6.86 -8.89
C LEU A 148 -7.73 -7.61 -7.59
N THR A 149 -7.24 -8.83 -7.50
CA THR A 149 -7.10 -9.55 -6.23
C THR A 149 -5.67 -9.43 -5.75
N CYS A 150 -5.49 -8.95 -4.53
CA CYS A 150 -4.19 -8.58 -4.00
C CYS A 150 -3.85 -9.32 -2.70
N LYS A 151 -2.55 -9.40 -2.45
CA LYS A 151 -1.93 -9.85 -1.21
C LYS A 151 -0.94 -8.78 -0.76
N ALA A 152 -0.93 -8.49 0.54
CA ALA A 152 0.05 -7.64 1.20
C ALA A 152 0.81 -8.49 2.22
N SER A 153 2.14 -8.36 2.26
CA SER A 153 3.00 -9.11 3.17
C SER A 153 4.21 -8.30 3.62
N LEU A 154 4.89 -8.83 4.63
CA LEU A 154 6.20 -8.36 5.04
C LEU A 154 7.27 -9.24 4.39
N ILE A 155 8.19 -8.61 3.66
CA ILE A 155 9.43 -9.23 3.24
C ILE A 155 10.55 -8.66 4.11
N PHE A 156 11.15 -9.52 4.92
CA PHE A 156 12.38 -9.22 5.65
C PHE A 156 13.56 -9.47 4.73
N ILE A 157 14.20 -8.40 4.24
CA ILE A 157 15.50 -8.55 3.58
C ILE A 157 16.51 -8.87 4.70
N HIS A 158 16.86 -10.15 4.84
CA HIS A 158 18.01 -10.54 5.65
C HIS A 158 19.28 -10.05 4.95
N PHE A 159 20.11 -9.32 5.69
CA PHE A 159 21.47 -8.95 5.30
C PHE A 159 22.46 -9.86 6.05
#